data_AF-A0A355BKI1-F1
#
_entry.id   AF-A0A355BKI1-F1
#
_cell.length_a   1.000
_cell.length_b   1.000
_cell.length_c   1.000
_cell.angle_alpha   90.00
_cell.angle_beta   90.00
_cell.angle_gamma   90.00
#
_symmetry.space_group_name_H-M   'P 1'
#
loop_
_entity.id
_entity.type
_entity.pdbx_description
1 polymer ?
#
loop_
_entity_poly.entity_id
_entity_poly.type
_entity_poly.pdbx_seq_one_letter_code
_entity_poly.pdbx_strand_id
1 'polypeptide(L)'
;SHHRAGDKWCIYPMYDFAHPLEDAFESITHSLCSIEFADHNELYEWFLDNIDYSGPGIEGRPKQIEFARLNITNTVMSKRKLRRLVEEGVVEGWDDPRMPTIAGLRRRGYSPQAIQNFCERIGVARSDSTVDMAFLEHCVREDLNEHAERLMAVLRPLKITLENYPEGQVEWLPIENNPENPAAGERQVPFSRELYIEQADFMEDPPRKFYRLAPGREMRLKGAYIIKCERVVKDEAGNIVELICTYDPESKSGMPGANRKVKATAHWVSAAHAVKITARLYDHLLLTANPDDAPEGQDFMANLNPDSLEVLTECMAEPSIASAKPGDRFQFLRQGYFHVDPVDSKDGEIVVNRIVGLRDTWKK
;
A
#
# COMPACT_ATOMS: atom_id res chain seq x y z
N SER A 1 -11.25 -7.46 39.50
CA SER A 1 -10.21 -6.44 39.40
C SER A 1 -10.35 -5.60 38.14
N HIS A 2 -10.59 -4.30 38.29
CA HIS A 2 -10.59 -3.30 37.21
C HIS A 2 -9.14 -2.93 36.86
N HIS A 3 -8.81 -2.87 35.57
CA HIS A 3 -7.42 -2.70 35.09
C HIS A 3 -6.65 -1.49 35.66
N ARG A 4 -7.33 -0.39 36.04
CA ARG A 4 -6.73 0.79 36.71
C ARG A 4 -6.93 0.84 38.22
N ALA A 5 -8.06 0.32 38.71
CA ALA A 5 -8.51 0.56 40.08
C ALA A 5 -8.41 -0.69 40.97
N GLY A 6 -7.89 -1.79 40.43
CA GLY A 6 -7.81 -3.07 41.12
C GLY A 6 -9.18 -3.54 41.61
N ASP A 7 -9.22 -4.04 42.83
CA ASP A 7 -10.45 -4.51 43.48
C ASP A 7 -11.08 -3.45 44.40
N LYS A 8 -10.71 -2.17 44.25
CA LYS A 8 -11.23 -1.06 45.07
C LYS A 8 -12.75 -0.88 44.94
N TRP A 9 -13.31 -1.20 43.78
CA TRP A 9 -14.72 -1.02 43.47
C TRP A 9 -15.38 -2.34 43.11
N CYS A 10 -16.57 -2.58 43.68
CA CYS A 10 -17.43 -3.72 43.37
C CYS A 10 -18.73 -3.31 42.65
N ILE A 11 -18.93 -2.01 42.42
CA ILE A 11 -20.01 -1.42 41.63
C ILE A 11 -19.40 -0.51 40.56
N TYR A 12 -19.99 -0.49 39.37
CA TYR A 12 -19.47 0.25 38.22
C TYR A 12 -20.61 1.04 37.57
N PRO A 13 -20.39 2.30 37.18
CA PRO A 13 -21.40 3.08 36.49
C PRO A 13 -21.63 2.55 35.07
N MET A 14 -22.85 2.75 34.56
CA MET A 14 -23.16 2.53 33.14
C MET A 14 -22.68 3.71 32.30
N TYR A 15 -22.48 3.49 30.99
CA TYR A 15 -22.01 4.52 30.05
C TYR A 15 -22.87 5.79 30.13
N ASP A 16 -24.21 5.65 30.07
CA ASP A 16 -25.13 6.80 30.06
C ASP A 16 -25.08 7.65 31.32
N PHE A 17 -24.69 7.06 32.46
CA PHE A 17 -24.50 7.80 33.71
C PHE A 17 -23.12 8.46 33.77
N ALA A 18 -22.07 7.74 33.36
CA ALA A 18 -20.69 8.22 33.47
C ALA A 18 -20.40 9.33 32.45
N HIS A 19 -20.77 9.14 31.19
CA HIS A 19 -20.37 10.00 30.07
C HIS A 19 -20.75 11.49 30.25
N PRO A 20 -22.02 11.87 30.50
CA PRO A 20 -22.37 13.28 30.68
C PRO A 20 -21.65 13.94 31.86
N LEU A 21 -21.44 13.17 32.95
CA LEU A 21 -20.75 13.68 34.13
C LEU A 21 -19.25 13.82 33.90
N GLU A 22 -18.62 12.88 33.21
CA GLU A 22 -17.21 12.96 32.80
C GLU A 22 -16.99 14.21 31.92
N ASP A 23 -17.83 14.41 30.90
CA ASP A 23 -17.79 15.61 30.05
C ASP A 23 -17.96 16.90 30.86
N ALA A 24 -18.89 16.92 31.82
CA ALA A 24 -19.13 18.08 32.66
C ALA A 24 -17.95 18.36 33.60
N PHE A 25 -17.41 17.34 34.26
CA PHE A 25 -16.24 17.47 35.15
C PHE A 25 -14.99 17.93 34.39
N GLU A 26 -14.85 17.56 33.12
CA GLU A 26 -13.76 17.99 32.24
C GLU A 26 -14.05 19.33 31.52
N SER A 27 -15.20 19.96 31.77
CA SER A 27 -15.65 21.20 31.12
C SER A 27 -15.64 21.11 29.59
N ILE A 28 -16.03 19.95 29.05
CA ILE A 28 -16.21 19.76 27.62
C ILE A 28 -17.30 20.72 27.11
N THR A 29 -17.07 21.31 25.95
CA THR A 29 -18.05 22.19 25.30
C THR A 29 -18.88 21.44 24.26
N HIS A 30 -18.23 20.61 23.45
CA HIS A 30 -18.83 19.85 22.36
C HIS A 30 -18.42 18.39 22.51
N SER A 31 -19.33 17.55 22.99
CA SER A 31 -19.14 16.11 23.09
C SER A 31 -19.52 15.47 21.77
N LEU A 32 -18.52 15.07 20.98
CA LEU A 32 -18.74 14.55 19.63
C LEU A 32 -18.82 13.03 19.66
N CYS A 33 -19.98 12.47 19.34
CA CYS A 33 -20.21 11.03 19.30
C CYS A 33 -20.81 10.58 17.97
N SER A 34 -20.90 9.27 17.76
CA SER A 34 -21.50 8.73 16.55
C SER A 34 -23.03 8.67 16.65
N ILE A 35 -23.71 8.65 15.50
CA ILE A 35 -25.18 8.72 15.43
C ILE A 35 -25.91 7.60 16.16
N GLU A 36 -25.25 6.48 16.44
CA GLU A 36 -25.78 5.40 17.27
C GLU A 36 -26.15 5.85 18.69
N PHE A 37 -25.66 6.99 19.17
CA PHE A 37 -25.99 7.58 20.49
C PHE A 37 -27.02 8.72 20.43
N ALA A 38 -27.65 8.97 19.28
CA ALA A 38 -28.63 10.05 19.15
C ALA A 38 -29.82 9.88 20.10
N ASP A 39 -30.35 8.65 20.25
CA ASP A 39 -31.47 8.36 21.16
C ASP A 39 -31.06 8.45 22.64
N HIS A 40 -29.76 8.41 22.93
CA HIS A 40 -29.23 8.54 24.30
C HIS A 40 -29.14 10.00 24.75
N ASN A 41 -29.25 10.96 23.82
CA ASN A 41 -29.09 12.37 24.12
C ASN A 41 -30.12 12.89 25.15
N GLU A 42 -31.36 12.40 25.09
CA GLU A 42 -32.39 12.79 26.09
C GLU A 42 -31.95 12.39 27.51
N LEU A 43 -31.32 11.23 27.66
CA LEU A 43 -30.81 10.75 28.95
C LEU A 43 -29.52 11.48 29.36
N TYR A 44 -28.64 11.79 28.40
CA TYR A 44 -27.45 12.62 28.60
C TYR A 44 -27.83 13.98 29.21
N GLU A 45 -28.78 14.67 28.56
CA GLU A 45 -29.31 15.97 29.01
C GLU A 45 -30.01 15.86 30.37
N TRP A 46 -30.76 14.78 30.60
CA TRP A 46 -31.41 14.53 31.89
C TRP A 46 -30.41 14.47 33.05
N PHE A 47 -29.27 13.80 32.89
CA PHE A 47 -28.25 13.74 33.94
C PHE A 47 -27.64 15.11 34.23
N LEU A 48 -27.39 15.92 33.19
CA LEU A 48 -26.90 17.28 33.35
C LEU A 48 -27.92 18.20 34.06
N ASP A 49 -29.21 17.97 33.85
CA ASP A 49 -30.26 18.80 34.47
C ASP A 49 -30.58 18.40 35.92
N ASN A 50 -30.30 17.15 36.31
CA ASN A 50 -30.75 16.58 37.58
C ASN A 50 -29.63 16.28 38.58
N ILE A 51 -28.37 16.35 38.17
CA ILE A 51 -27.22 16.11 39.06
C ILE A 51 -26.46 17.42 39.27
N ASP A 52 -26.18 17.74 40.53
CA ASP A 52 -25.25 18.81 40.87
C ASP A 52 -23.81 18.33 40.65
N TYR A 53 -23.22 18.78 39.55
CA TYR A 53 -21.81 18.58 39.22
C TYR A 53 -20.99 19.86 39.41
N SER A 54 -21.50 20.86 40.15
CA SER A 54 -20.76 22.10 40.40
C SER A 54 -19.51 21.85 41.26
N GLY A 55 -18.41 22.52 40.92
CA GLY A 55 -17.15 22.37 41.63
C GLY A 55 -16.06 23.34 41.15
N PRO A 56 -14.97 23.48 41.91
CA PRO A 56 -13.86 24.36 41.51
C PRO A 56 -13.29 23.96 40.15
N GLY A 57 -13.29 24.87 39.19
CA GLY A 57 -12.75 24.64 37.84
C GLY A 57 -13.72 24.00 36.85
N ILE A 58 -14.99 23.83 37.22
CA ILE A 58 -16.04 23.33 36.33
C ILE A 58 -16.80 24.53 35.77
N GLU A 59 -16.66 24.76 34.45
CA GLU A 59 -17.14 25.97 33.79
C GLU A 59 -18.19 25.71 32.70
N GLY A 60 -18.30 24.46 32.23
CA GLY A 60 -19.12 24.10 31.06
C GLY A 60 -20.33 23.25 31.38
N ARG A 61 -21.41 23.45 30.59
CA ARG A 61 -22.45 22.43 30.39
C ARG A 61 -22.21 21.84 28.98
N PRO A 62 -21.71 20.60 28.87
CA PRO A 62 -21.38 20.03 27.58
C PRO A 62 -22.64 19.84 26.74
N LYS A 63 -22.45 19.86 25.42
CA LYS A 63 -23.50 19.57 24.44
C LYS A 63 -23.10 18.39 23.58
N GLN A 64 -23.93 17.36 23.56
CA GLN A 64 -23.75 16.23 22.66
C GLN A 64 -24.03 16.65 21.21
N ILE A 65 -23.17 16.23 20.28
CA ILE A 65 -23.33 16.42 18.85
C ILE A 65 -22.93 15.13 18.13
N GLU A 66 -23.86 14.61 17.36
CA GLU A 66 -23.70 13.35 16.66
C GLU A 66 -23.28 13.53 15.21
N PHE A 67 -22.43 12.63 14.73
CA PHE A 67 -22.07 12.49 13.32
C PHE A 67 -22.15 11.02 12.87
N ALA A 68 -22.33 10.80 11.58
CA ALA A 68 -22.38 9.47 11.00
C ALA A 68 -21.02 8.79 11.07
N ARG A 69 -21.04 7.48 11.31
CA ARG A 69 -19.81 6.68 11.37
C ARG A 69 -19.24 6.46 9.96
N LEU A 70 -17.91 6.51 9.86
CA LEU A 70 -17.20 6.10 8.66
C LEU A 70 -17.38 4.61 8.39
N ASN A 71 -17.88 4.27 7.20
CA ASN A 71 -17.82 2.94 6.63
C ASN A 71 -17.01 2.96 5.34
N ILE A 72 -16.24 1.89 5.09
CA ILE A 72 -15.41 1.73 3.89
C ILE A 72 -15.78 0.41 3.23
N THR A 73 -15.90 0.43 1.90
CA THR A 73 -16.11 -0.78 1.09
C THR A 73 -14.94 -1.78 1.18
N ASN A 74 -15.19 -3.04 0.83
CA ASN A 74 -14.17 -4.10 0.70
C ASN A 74 -13.39 -4.44 1.99
N THR A 75 -13.90 -4.00 3.15
CA THR A 75 -13.31 -4.28 4.46
C THR A 75 -14.39 -4.38 5.55
N VAL A 76 -13.99 -4.63 6.81
CA VAL A 76 -14.89 -4.69 7.97
C VAL A 76 -14.50 -3.70 9.06
N MET A 77 -15.46 -2.90 9.54
CA MET A 77 -15.20 -1.89 10.58
C MET A 77 -15.68 -2.32 11.98
N SER A 78 -16.48 -3.38 12.08
CA SER A 78 -17.02 -3.80 13.39
C SER A 78 -15.96 -4.54 14.22
N LYS A 79 -15.84 -4.18 15.50
CA LYS A 79 -14.91 -4.83 16.44
C LYS A 79 -15.13 -6.34 16.54
N ARG A 80 -16.39 -6.79 16.46
CA ARG A 80 -16.75 -8.22 16.48
C ARG A 80 -16.18 -8.97 15.28
N LYS A 81 -16.37 -8.45 14.06
CA LYS A 81 -15.83 -9.05 12.82
C LYS A 81 -14.29 -9.01 12.82
N LEU A 82 -13.68 -7.88 13.20
CA LEU A 82 -12.23 -7.74 13.28
C LEU A 82 -11.60 -8.72 14.29
N ARG A 83 -12.19 -8.85 15.48
CA ARG A 83 -11.73 -9.80 16.49
C ARG A 83 -11.78 -11.24 15.97
N ARG A 84 -12.86 -11.61 15.28
CA ARG A 84 -13.01 -12.94 14.69
C ARG A 84 -11.92 -13.25 13.66
N LEU A 85 -11.58 -12.29 12.79
CA LEU A 85 -10.49 -12.45 11.81
C LEU A 85 -9.15 -12.80 12.48
N VAL A 86 -8.86 -12.17 13.62
CA VAL A 86 -7.64 -12.43 14.41
C VAL A 86 -7.73 -13.77 15.14
N GLU A 87 -8.83 -14.03 15.85
CA GLU A 87 -9.00 -15.24 16.67
C GLU A 87 -9.06 -16.53 15.81
N GLU A 88 -9.61 -16.45 14.60
CA GLU A 88 -9.65 -17.57 13.65
C GLU A 88 -8.41 -17.67 12.75
N GLY A 89 -7.42 -16.78 12.92
CA GLY A 89 -6.15 -16.84 12.18
C GLY A 89 -6.25 -16.51 10.69
N VAL A 90 -7.28 -15.81 10.26
CA VAL A 90 -7.41 -15.31 8.87
C VAL A 90 -6.35 -14.25 8.57
N VAL A 91 -6.04 -13.44 9.59
CA VAL A 91 -4.98 -12.43 9.58
C VAL A 91 -3.95 -12.72 10.66
N GLU A 92 -2.73 -12.21 10.49
CA GLU A 92 -1.62 -12.47 11.42
C GLU A 92 -1.83 -11.83 12.80
N GLY A 93 -2.62 -10.76 12.87
CA GLY A 93 -2.85 -10.00 14.09
C GLY A 93 -3.61 -8.70 13.85
N TRP A 94 -3.69 -7.87 14.90
CA TRP A 94 -4.34 -6.56 14.83
C TRP A 94 -3.58 -5.55 13.97
N ASP A 95 -2.29 -5.78 13.71
CA ASP A 95 -1.41 -4.95 12.89
C ASP A 95 -1.17 -5.55 11.50
N ASP A 96 -1.88 -6.62 11.11
CA ASP A 96 -1.81 -7.18 9.76
C ASP A 96 -2.14 -6.09 8.71
N PRO A 97 -1.33 -5.92 7.64
CA PRO A 97 -1.58 -4.90 6.61
C PRO A 97 -2.92 -5.01 5.85
N ARG A 98 -3.64 -6.11 5.98
CA ARG A 98 -5.01 -6.27 5.42
C ARG A 98 -6.08 -5.70 6.35
N MET A 99 -5.75 -5.44 7.62
CA MET A 99 -6.70 -4.93 8.61
C MET A 99 -6.87 -3.41 8.50
N PRO A 100 -8.11 -2.89 8.61
CA PRO A 100 -8.39 -1.44 8.58
C PRO A 100 -8.09 -0.77 9.93
N THR A 101 -7.25 -1.37 10.77
CA THR A 101 -6.79 -0.79 12.03
C THR A 101 -5.72 0.25 11.74
N ILE A 102 -5.58 1.26 12.60
CA ILE A 102 -4.48 2.24 12.45
C ILE A 102 -3.10 1.55 12.48
N ALA A 103 -2.96 0.49 13.28
CA ALA A 103 -1.74 -0.33 13.32
C ALA A 103 -1.48 -1.05 11.98
N GLY A 104 -2.52 -1.69 11.41
CA GLY A 104 -2.45 -2.38 10.12
C GLY A 104 -2.15 -1.44 8.97
N LEU A 105 -2.85 -0.31 8.89
CA LEU A 105 -2.58 0.73 7.88
C LEU A 105 -1.15 1.29 8.00
N ARG A 106 -0.65 1.51 9.23
CA ARG A 106 0.73 1.95 9.46
C ARG A 106 1.74 0.89 9.00
N ARG A 107 1.54 -0.40 9.32
CA ARG A 107 2.44 -1.48 8.88
C ARG A 107 2.36 -1.71 7.36
N ARG A 108 1.18 -1.54 6.76
CA ARG A 108 0.99 -1.50 5.29
C ARG A 108 1.80 -0.39 4.65
N GLY A 109 2.03 0.71 5.36
CA GLY A 109 2.84 1.84 4.92
C GLY A 109 2.05 3.11 4.59
N TYR A 110 0.77 3.18 4.99
CA TYR A 110 -0.01 4.41 4.83
C TYR A 110 0.64 5.51 5.68
N SER A 111 0.75 6.71 5.13
CA SER A 111 1.26 7.86 5.88
C SER A 111 0.15 8.45 6.76
N PRO A 112 0.50 9.07 7.89
CA PRO A 112 -0.47 9.84 8.69
C PRO A 112 -1.15 10.92 7.85
N GLN A 113 -0.40 11.59 6.97
CA GLN A 113 -0.91 12.67 6.12
C GLN A 113 -1.97 12.17 5.14
N ALA A 114 -1.76 11.02 4.49
CA ALA A 114 -2.75 10.43 3.59
C ALA A 114 -4.08 10.12 4.30
N ILE A 115 -4.02 9.62 5.54
CA ILE A 115 -5.22 9.33 6.35
C ILE A 115 -5.94 10.63 6.74
N GLN A 116 -5.19 11.66 7.15
CA GLN A 116 -5.76 12.97 7.48
C GLN A 116 -6.43 13.61 6.26
N ASN A 117 -5.74 13.62 5.10
CA ASN A 117 -6.29 14.12 3.84
C ASN A 117 -7.56 13.36 3.43
N PHE A 118 -7.60 12.04 3.62
CA PHE A 118 -8.80 11.25 3.40
C PHE A 118 -9.95 11.70 4.31
N CYS A 119 -9.72 11.80 5.62
CA CYS A 119 -10.72 12.25 6.59
C CYS A 119 -11.24 13.67 6.30
N GLU A 120 -10.36 14.59 5.89
CA GLU A 120 -10.74 15.97 5.52
C GLU A 120 -11.65 15.98 4.29
N ARG A 121 -11.34 15.17 3.27
CA ARG A 121 -12.07 15.16 1.99
C ARG A 121 -13.42 14.46 2.06
N ILE A 122 -13.57 13.41 2.88
CA ILE A 122 -14.89 12.77 3.07
C ILE A 122 -15.85 13.65 3.87
N GLY A 123 -15.31 14.58 4.67
CA GLY A 123 -16.07 15.49 5.50
C GLY A 123 -16.78 14.81 6.66
N VAL A 124 -17.62 15.59 7.36
CA VAL A 124 -18.41 15.13 8.50
C VAL A 124 -19.88 15.47 8.23
N ALA A 125 -20.74 14.45 8.27
CA ALA A 125 -22.18 14.60 8.05
C ALA A 125 -22.95 13.74 9.06
N ARG A 126 -24.25 14.02 9.21
CA ARG A 126 -25.16 13.19 10.03
C ARG A 126 -25.75 11.99 9.28
N SER A 127 -25.66 11.96 7.96
CA SER A 127 -26.15 10.85 7.15
C SER A 127 -25.09 9.76 7.00
N ASP A 128 -25.47 8.50 7.21
CA ASP A 128 -24.60 7.37 6.94
C ASP A 128 -24.10 7.37 5.50
N SER A 129 -22.79 7.17 5.35
CA SER A 129 -22.17 7.02 4.05
C SER A 129 -21.12 5.91 4.10
N THR A 130 -21.04 5.15 3.01
CA THR A 130 -19.97 4.19 2.79
C THR A 130 -19.07 4.74 1.70
N VAL A 131 -17.79 4.87 2.03
CA VAL A 131 -16.77 5.42 1.14
C VAL A 131 -16.08 4.29 0.39
N ASP A 132 -15.76 4.53 -0.88
CA ASP A 132 -15.01 3.59 -1.69
C ASP A 132 -13.56 3.46 -1.17
N MET A 133 -13.06 2.22 -0.99
CA MET A 133 -11.66 1.94 -0.64
C MET A 133 -10.70 2.58 -1.66
N ALA A 134 -11.11 2.64 -2.94
CA ALA A 134 -10.34 3.29 -3.99
C ALA A 134 -10.08 4.77 -3.72
N PHE A 135 -10.97 5.47 -2.98
CA PHE A 135 -10.77 6.87 -2.60
C PHE A 135 -9.72 7.03 -1.50
N LEU A 136 -9.70 6.13 -0.51
CA LEU A 136 -8.63 6.08 0.48
C LEU A 136 -7.28 5.79 -0.20
N GLU A 137 -7.24 4.78 -1.07
CA GLU A 137 -6.05 4.45 -1.86
C GLU A 137 -5.62 5.61 -2.77
N HIS A 138 -6.55 6.41 -3.27
CA HIS A 138 -6.24 7.61 -4.05
C HIS A 138 -5.50 8.66 -3.21
N CYS A 139 -5.97 8.95 -1.99
CA CYS A 139 -5.30 9.87 -1.07
C CYS A 139 -3.88 9.38 -0.71
N VAL A 140 -3.71 8.07 -0.56
CA VAL A 140 -2.39 7.45 -0.32
C VAL A 140 -1.47 7.59 -1.53
N ARG A 141 -1.97 7.32 -2.75
CA ARG A 141 -1.17 7.50 -3.97
C ARG A 141 -0.73 8.95 -4.17
N GLU A 142 -1.61 9.91 -3.89
CA GLU A 142 -1.31 11.33 -4.03
C GLU A 142 -0.17 11.75 -3.10
N ASP A 143 -0.27 11.42 -1.82
CA ASP A 143 0.78 11.68 -0.82
C ASP A 143 2.12 11.02 -1.22
N LEU A 144 2.09 9.74 -1.60
CA LEU A 144 3.33 9.01 -1.91
C LEU A 144 3.94 9.42 -3.25
N ASN A 145 3.15 9.91 -4.21
CA ASN A 145 3.69 10.37 -5.49
C ASN A 145 4.63 11.57 -5.34
N GLU A 146 4.31 12.46 -4.39
CA GLU A 146 5.10 13.64 -4.06
C GLU A 146 6.35 13.27 -3.25
N HIS A 147 6.23 12.35 -2.29
CA HIS A 147 7.28 12.12 -1.29
C HIS A 147 8.18 10.90 -1.54
N ALA A 148 7.71 9.86 -2.22
CA ALA A 148 8.45 8.60 -2.35
C ALA A 148 9.51 8.64 -3.46
N GLU A 149 10.72 8.17 -3.15
CA GLU A 149 11.75 7.93 -4.16
C GLU A 149 11.38 6.74 -5.06
N ARG A 150 11.77 6.82 -6.32
CA ARG A 150 11.43 5.84 -7.36
C ARG A 150 12.60 4.89 -7.59
N LEU A 151 12.45 3.64 -7.21
CA LEU A 151 13.44 2.58 -7.45
C LEU A 151 12.95 1.58 -8.51
N MET A 152 13.87 0.83 -9.09
CA MET A 152 13.56 -0.32 -9.93
C MET A 152 13.59 -1.59 -9.10
N ALA A 153 12.47 -2.31 -9.10
CA ALA A 153 12.40 -3.66 -8.57
C ALA A 153 11.61 -4.52 -9.54
N VAL A 154 12.14 -5.71 -9.81
CA VAL A 154 11.55 -6.73 -10.65
C VAL A 154 10.94 -7.78 -9.74
N LEU A 155 9.62 -7.84 -9.71
CA LEU A 155 8.89 -8.71 -8.78
C LEU A 155 8.86 -10.16 -9.27
N ARG A 156 8.75 -10.36 -10.59
CA ARG A 156 8.80 -11.68 -11.23
C ARG A 156 9.92 -11.69 -12.27
N PRO A 157 11.16 -12.01 -11.89
CA PRO A 157 12.31 -11.82 -12.75
C PRO A 157 12.33 -12.79 -13.93
N LEU A 158 12.50 -12.22 -15.13
CA LEU A 158 12.86 -12.91 -16.35
C LEU A 158 14.26 -12.45 -16.77
N LYS A 159 15.20 -13.40 -16.91
CA LYS A 159 16.58 -13.11 -17.28
C LYS A 159 16.66 -12.61 -18.73
N ILE A 160 17.48 -11.58 -18.94
CA ILE A 160 17.94 -11.12 -20.25
C ILE A 160 19.45 -11.20 -20.30
N THR A 161 19.98 -11.69 -21.42
CA THR A 161 21.41 -11.57 -21.77
C THR A 161 21.58 -10.76 -23.04
N LEU A 162 22.34 -9.67 -22.95
CA LEU A 162 22.67 -8.78 -24.07
C LEU A 162 23.89 -9.31 -24.81
N GLU A 163 23.70 -10.02 -25.92
CA GLU A 163 24.78 -10.78 -26.54
C GLU A 163 25.90 -9.92 -27.14
N ASN A 164 25.57 -8.70 -27.56
CA ASN A 164 26.51 -7.71 -28.09
C ASN A 164 27.03 -6.71 -27.03
N TYR A 165 26.68 -6.86 -25.74
CA TYR A 165 27.27 -6.06 -24.65
C TYR A 165 28.52 -6.76 -24.09
N PRO A 166 29.66 -6.06 -23.90
CA PRO A 166 30.89 -6.69 -23.45
C PRO A 166 30.77 -7.41 -22.10
N GLU A 167 31.34 -8.60 -22.00
CA GLU A 167 31.36 -9.38 -20.77
C GLU A 167 32.21 -8.68 -19.69
N GLY A 168 31.72 -8.70 -18.44
CA GLY A 168 32.39 -8.04 -17.30
C GLY A 168 32.32 -6.51 -17.29
N GLN A 169 31.83 -5.87 -18.34
CA GLN A 169 31.62 -4.42 -18.34
C GLN A 169 30.42 -4.04 -17.48
N VAL A 170 30.60 -3.01 -16.66
CA VAL A 170 29.56 -2.37 -15.87
C VAL A 170 29.56 -0.88 -16.17
N GLU A 171 28.40 -0.34 -16.51
CA GLU A 171 28.19 1.09 -16.72
C GLU A 171 27.23 1.62 -15.67
N TRP A 172 27.60 2.72 -14.99
CA TRP A 172 26.75 3.35 -13.99
C TRP A 172 25.93 4.45 -14.66
N LEU A 173 24.60 4.32 -14.61
CA LEU A 173 23.66 5.21 -15.25
C LEU A 173 22.98 6.10 -14.21
N PRO A 174 23.01 7.44 -14.37
CA PRO A 174 22.23 8.34 -13.53
C PRO A 174 20.74 8.18 -13.83
N ILE A 175 19.93 7.99 -12.78
CA ILE A 175 18.46 7.94 -12.86
C ILE A 175 17.88 8.84 -11.78
N GLU A 176 16.89 9.66 -12.13
CA GLU A 176 16.22 10.55 -11.19
C GLU A 176 15.55 9.79 -10.04
N ASN A 177 15.68 10.31 -8.81
CA ASN A 177 15.03 9.73 -7.64
C ASN A 177 13.55 10.06 -7.58
N ASN A 178 13.16 11.29 -7.95
CA ASN A 178 11.76 11.69 -7.95
C ASN A 178 11.51 12.78 -9.02
N PRO A 179 10.78 12.51 -10.12
CA PRO A 179 10.43 13.52 -11.13
C PRO A 179 9.52 14.64 -10.59
N GLU A 180 8.76 14.41 -9.51
CA GLU A 180 7.93 15.44 -8.86
C GLU A 180 8.76 16.32 -7.91
N ASN A 181 9.96 15.88 -7.53
CA ASN A 181 10.87 16.60 -6.64
C ASN A 181 12.28 16.67 -7.23
N PRO A 182 12.59 17.71 -8.03
CA PRO A 182 13.93 17.90 -8.59
C PRO A 182 15.05 17.98 -7.55
N ALA A 183 14.73 18.36 -6.31
CA ALA A 183 15.71 18.42 -5.22
C ALA A 183 16.10 17.03 -4.67
N ALA A 184 15.36 15.96 -5.02
CA ALA A 184 15.68 14.59 -4.65
C ALA A 184 16.93 14.04 -5.37
N GLY A 185 17.41 14.74 -6.41
CA GLY A 185 18.62 14.39 -7.14
C GLY A 185 18.50 13.09 -7.94
N GLU A 186 19.65 12.48 -8.20
CA GLU A 186 19.81 11.26 -9.00
C GLU A 186 20.60 10.21 -8.22
N ARG A 187 20.41 8.95 -8.58
CA ARG A 187 21.23 7.83 -8.11
C ARG A 187 21.88 7.11 -9.28
N GLN A 188 22.97 6.40 -8.99
CA GLN A 188 23.68 5.60 -9.97
C GLN A 188 23.13 4.17 -9.98
N VAL A 189 22.69 3.68 -11.15
CA VAL A 189 22.19 2.32 -11.32
C VAL A 189 23.10 1.54 -12.27
N PRO A 190 23.60 0.35 -11.89
CA PRO A 190 24.53 -0.41 -12.73
C PRO A 190 23.78 -1.08 -13.89
N PHE A 191 24.30 -0.91 -15.09
CA PHE A 191 23.93 -1.61 -16.31
C PHE A 191 25.02 -2.62 -16.67
N SER A 192 24.62 -3.82 -17.05
CA SER A 192 25.53 -4.92 -17.37
C SER A 192 24.96 -5.81 -18.48
N ARG A 193 25.77 -6.77 -18.94
CA ARG A 193 25.37 -7.77 -19.94
C ARG A 193 24.12 -8.56 -19.55
N GLU A 194 24.03 -8.98 -18.29
CA GLU A 194 22.90 -9.76 -17.78
C GLU A 194 21.98 -8.88 -16.93
N LEU A 195 20.69 -8.91 -17.23
CA LEU A 195 19.65 -8.09 -16.58
C LEU A 195 18.44 -8.96 -16.20
N TYR A 196 17.59 -8.44 -15.32
CA TYR A 196 16.23 -8.94 -15.11
C TYR A 196 15.21 -7.89 -15.54
N ILE A 197 14.11 -8.35 -16.13
CA ILE A 197 12.88 -7.59 -16.38
C ILE A 197 11.69 -8.35 -15.80
N GLU A 198 10.49 -7.75 -15.78
CA GLU A 198 9.29 -8.49 -15.40
C GLU A 198 8.94 -9.55 -16.43
N GLN A 199 8.51 -10.73 -15.97
CA GLN A 199 7.94 -11.77 -16.82
C GLN A 199 6.79 -11.23 -17.68
N ALA A 200 5.97 -10.32 -17.12
CA ALA A 200 4.85 -9.69 -17.81
C ALA A 200 5.25 -8.71 -18.93
N ASP A 201 6.53 -8.35 -19.02
CA ASP A 201 7.05 -7.45 -20.07
C ASP A 201 7.53 -8.18 -21.32
N PHE A 202 7.42 -9.51 -21.35
CA PHE A 202 7.66 -10.32 -22.53
C PHE A 202 6.42 -11.14 -22.91
N MET A 203 6.20 -11.31 -24.22
CA MET A 203 5.20 -12.23 -24.74
C MET A 203 5.65 -12.76 -26.10
N GLU A 204 5.64 -14.08 -26.27
CA GLU A 204 6.10 -14.73 -27.51
C GLU A 204 5.15 -14.48 -28.68
N ASP A 205 3.83 -14.59 -28.44
CA ASP A 205 2.78 -14.23 -29.40
C ASP A 205 1.96 -13.04 -28.88
N PRO A 206 2.46 -11.80 -29.05
CA PRO A 206 1.84 -10.61 -28.48
C PRO A 206 0.59 -10.16 -29.26
N PRO A 207 -0.54 -9.86 -28.58
CA PRO A 207 -1.68 -9.22 -29.24
C PRO A 207 -1.29 -7.82 -29.76
N ARG A 208 -2.07 -7.28 -30.70
CA ARG A 208 -1.76 -5.98 -31.37
C ARG A 208 -1.50 -4.82 -30.41
N LYS A 209 -2.13 -4.82 -29.23
CA LYS A 209 -2.01 -3.77 -28.21
C LYS A 209 -0.88 -4.03 -27.19
N PHE A 210 -0.12 -5.12 -27.33
CA PHE A 210 1.03 -5.39 -26.49
C PHE A 210 2.28 -4.77 -27.15
N TYR A 211 2.79 -3.69 -26.55
CA TYR A 211 3.90 -2.90 -27.10
C TYR A 211 5.26 -3.22 -26.48
N ARG A 212 5.28 -4.13 -25.50
CA ARG A 212 6.48 -4.55 -24.78
C ARG A 212 7.25 -5.60 -25.59
N LEU A 213 8.22 -6.25 -24.97
CA LEU A 213 9.19 -7.10 -25.66
C LEU A 213 8.52 -8.37 -26.23
N ALA A 214 8.89 -8.73 -27.44
CA ALA A 214 8.48 -9.95 -28.11
C ALA A 214 9.57 -10.34 -29.13
N PRO A 215 9.58 -11.56 -29.68
CA PRO A 215 10.55 -11.94 -30.70
C PRO A 215 10.62 -10.91 -31.85
N GLY A 216 11.83 -10.39 -32.12
CA GLY A 216 12.08 -9.38 -33.14
C GLY A 216 11.62 -7.95 -32.80
N ARG A 217 10.99 -7.72 -31.66
CA ARG A 217 10.54 -6.38 -31.21
C ARG A 217 11.55 -5.71 -30.30
N GLU A 218 11.46 -4.40 -30.29
CA GLU A 218 12.29 -3.52 -29.48
C GLU A 218 11.53 -2.94 -28.28
N MET A 219 12.26 -2.71 -27.19
CA MET A 219 11.75 -2.07 -25.97
C MET A 219 12.82 -1.18 -25.37
N ARG A 220 12.43 -0.04 -24.79
CA ARG A 220 13.36 0.81 -24.04
C ARG A 220 13.50 0.31 -22.61
N LEU A 221 14.72 0.28 -22.12
CA LEU A 221 15.03 0.12 -20.71
C LEU A 221 15.10 1.52 -20.06
N LYS A 222 14.35 1.74 -18.97
CA LYS A 222 14.27 3.04 -18.29
C LYS A 222 15.67 3.53 -17.93
N GLY A 223 16.01 4.75 -18.34
CA GLY A 223 17.30 5.38 -18.06
C GLY A 223 18.49 4.79 -18.83
N ALA A 224 18.27 3.81 -19.71
CA ALA A 224 19.33 3.06 -20.38
C ALA A 224 19.12 3.02 -21.91
N TYR A 225 19.31 1.86 -22.52
CA TYR A 225 19.31 1.62 -23.96
C TYR A 225 17.97 1.05 -24.47
N ILE A 226 17.80 1.03 -25.80
CA ILE A 226 16.81 0.19 -26.48
C ILE A 226 17.43 -1.19 -26.70
N ILE A 227 16.65 -2.22 -26.40
CA ILE A 227 17.00 -3.62 -26.64
C ILE A 227 16.06 -4.25 -27.66
N LYS A 228 16.53 -5.27 -28.36
CA LYS A 228 15.76 -6.10 -29.29
C LYS A 228 15.85 -7.57 -28.90
N CYS A 229 14.72 -8.25 -28.78
CA CYS A 229 14.71 -9.69 -28.51
C CYS A 229 15.07 -10.47 -29.77
N GLU A 230 16.16 -11.23 -29.73
CA GLU A 230 16.62 -12.05 -30.85
C GLU A 230 16.13 -13.49 -30.73
N ARG A 231 16.23 -14.08 -29.53
CA ARG A 231 15.79 -15.46 -29.28
C ARG A 231 15.29 -15.67 -27.85
N VAL A 232 14.43 -16.69 -27.72
CA VAL A 232 13.81 -17.11 -26.47
C VAL A 232 14.41 -18.45 -26.07
N VAL A 233 14.87 -18.56 -24.82
CA VAL A 233 15.38 -19.81 -24.24
C VAL A 233 14.29 -20.37 -23.33
N LYS A 234 13.98 -21.66 -23.53
CA LYS A 234 12.98 -22.39 -22.75
C LYS A 234 13.62 -23.55 -22.01
N ASP A 235 13.05 -23.90 -20.86
CA ASP A 235 13.38 -25.14 -20.15
C ASP A 235 12.71 -26.37 -20.80
N GLU A 236 12.96 -27.56 -20.23
CA GLU A 236 12.38 -28.83 -20.69
C GLU A 236 10.84 -28.86 -20.58
N ALA A 237 10.25 -28.06 -19.69
CA ALA A 237 8.81 -27.94 -19.51
C ALA A 237 8.18 -26.89 -20.44
N GLY A 238 9.00 -26.18 -21.25
CA GLY A 238 8.56 -25.14 -22.17
C GLY A 238 8.39 -23.76 -21.54
N ASN A 239 8.79 -23.56 -20.29
CA ASN A 239 8.75 -22.25 -19.63
C ASN A 239 9.87 -21.36 -20.17
N ILE A 240 9.58 -20.07 -20.35
CA ILE A 240 10.56 -19.08 -20.80
C ILE A 240 11.45 -18.70 -19.62
N VAL A 241 12.73 -19.06 -19.69
CA VAL A 241 13.70 -18.86 -18.60
C VAL A 241 14.70 -17.75 -18.87
N GLU A 242 14.98 -17.45 -20.14
CA GLU A 242 15.93 -16.42 -20.53
C GLU A 242 15.60 -15.87 -21.93
N LEU A 243 15.82 -14.58 -22.12
CA LEU A 243 15.76 -13.92 -23.42
C LEU A 243 17.16 -13.49 -23.83
N ILE A 244 17.57 -13.84 -25.04
CA ILE A 244 18.79 -13.28 -25.61
C ILE A 244 18.43 -12.11 -26.50
N CYS A 245 19.00 -10.97 -26.16
CA CYS A 245 18.70 -9.70 -26.80
C CYS A 245 19.99 -9.05 -27.33
N THR A 246 19.83 -8.11 -28.24
CA THR A 246 20.87 -7.13 -28.58
C THR A 246 20.49 -5.77 -28.01
N TYR A 247 21.47 -4.92 -27.72
CA TYR A 247 21.24 -3.51 -27.39
C TYR A 247 21.72 -2.61 -28.53
N ASP A 248 21.11 -1.43 -28.65
CA ASP A 248 21.53 -0.38 -29.59
C ASP A 248 22.45 0.62 -28.86
N PRO A 249 23.77 0.68 -29.16
CA PRO A 249 24.71 1.56 -28.48
C PRO A 249 24.43 3.06 -28.66
N GLU A 250 23.73 3.46 -29.72
CA GLU A 250 23.42 4.87 -30.03
C GLU A 250 22.13 5.34 -29.32
N SER A 251 21.46 4.44 -28.61
CA SER A 251 20.13 4.70 -28.02
C SER A 251 20.13 5.08 -26.53
N LYS A 252 21.32 5.27 -25.93
CA LYS A 252 21.47 5.62 -24.51
C LYS A 252 20.61 6.84 -24.16
N SER A 253 19.75 6.68 -23.17
CA SER A 253 18.86 7.74 -22.72
C SER A 253 19.65 9.00 -22.34
N GLY A 254 19.22 10.17 -22.85
CA GLY A 254 19.89 11.45 -22.62
C GLY A 254 21.00 11.81 -23.61
N MET A 255 21.45 10.90 -24.49
CA MET A 255 22.46 11.23 -25.51
C MET A 255 21.85 11.94 -26.74
N PRO A 256 22.62 12.83 -27.41
CA PRO A 256 22.22 13.40 -28.70
C PRO A 256 21.94 12.28 -29.73
N GLY A 257 20.76 12.29 -30.34
CA GLY A 257 20.34 11.25 -31.31
C GLY A 257 19.53 10.09 -30.72
N ALA A 258 19.48 9.94 -29.39
CA ALA A 258 18.75 8.85 -28.71
C ALA A 258 17.21 8.99 -28.74
N ASN A 259 16.67 9.90 -29.57
CA ASN A 259 15.25 10.24 -29.67
C ASN A 259 14.39 9.19 -30.40
N ARG A 260 14.98 8.02 -30.73
CA ARG A 260 14.24 6.92 -31.34
C ARG A 260 13.08 6.52 -30.42
N LYS A 261 11.86 6.71 -30.92
CA LYS A 261 10.62 6.42 -30.21
C LYS A 261 10.30 4.93 -30.34
N VAL A 262 10.37 4.22 -29.23
CA VAL A 262 9.77 2.89 -29.06
C VAL A 262 8.50 3.01 -28.24
N LYS A 263 7.55 2.09 -28.45
CA LYS A 263 6.20 2.19 -27.89
C LYS A 263 6.09 1.77 -26.42
N ALA A 264 7.13 1.12 -25.87
CA ALA A 264 7.15 0.69 -24.47
C ALA A 264 8.51 0.94 -23.83
N THR A 265 8.45 1.24 -22.54
CA THR A 265 9.61 1.35 -21.64
C THR A 265 9.37 0.43 -20.45
N ALA A 266 10.34 -0.40 -20.10
CA ALA A 266 10.32 -1.25 -18.92
C ALA A 266 11.40 -0.83 -17.91
N HIS A 267 11.12 -1.06 -16.62
CA HIS A 267 12.15 -1.08 -15.59
C HIS A 267 12.93 -2.40 -15.69
N TRP A 268 14.11 -2.41 -15.09
CA TRP A 268 15.05 -3.51 -15.17
C TRP A 268 16.03 -3.42 -14.00
N VAL A 269 16.74 -4.50 -13.71
CA VAL A 269 17.85 -4.50 -12.74
C VAL A 269 19.02 -5.32 -13.29
N SER A 270 20.26 -4.94 -12.96
CA SER A 270 21.44 -5.74 -13.33
C SER A 270 21.49 -7.04 -12.52
N ALA A 271 21.61 -8.18 -13.19
CA ALA A 271 21.56 -9.49 -12.52
C ALA A 271 22.71 -9.69 -11.52
N ALA A 272 23.90 -9.20 -11.85
CA ALA A 272 25.09 -9.33 -11.02
C ALA A 272 25.10 -8.42 -9.77
N HIS A 273 24.27 -7.37 -9.75
CA HIS A 273 24.26 -6.37 -8.69
C HIS A 273 22.91 -6.28 -7.96
N ALA A 274 21.89 -7.00 -8.44
CA ALA A 274 20.56 -6.96 -7.86
C ALA A 274 20.58 -7.47 -6.42
N VAL A 275 19.76 -6.85 -5.58
CA VAL A 275 19.52 -7.26 -4.21
C VAL A 275 18.22 -8.08 -4.20
N LYS A 276 18.31 -9.30 -3.68
CA LYS A 276 17.15 -10.15 -3.49
C LYS A 276 16.29 -9.59 -2.36
N ILE A 277 14.99 -9.45 -2.61
CA ILE A 277 14.01 -8.96 -1.62
C ILE A 277 12.78 -9.87 -1.59
N THR A 278 12.04 -9.85 -0.48
CA THR A 278 10.71 -10.44 -0.40
C THR A 278 9.65 -9.36 -0.54
N ALA A 279 8.73 -9.50 -1.49
CA ALA A 279 7.62 -8.58 -1.68
C ALA A 279 6.29 -9.23 -1.27
N ARG A 280 5.52 -8.54 -0.42
CA ARG A 280 4.16 -8.90 -0.01
C ARG A 280 3.17 -8.01 -0.75
N LEU A 281 2.44 -8.60 -1.70
CA LEU A 281 1.46 -7.92 -2.52
C LEU A 281 0.09 -8.08 -1.87
N TYR A 282 -0.36 -7.04 -1.20
CA TYR A 282 -1.69 -7.02 -0.61
C TYR A 282 -2.73 -6.58 -1.63
N ASP A 283 -3.92 -7.15 -1.49
CA ASP A 283 -5.15 -6.74 -2.16
C ASP A 283 -6.24 -6.44 -1.11
N HIS A 284 -7.48 -6.22 -1.55
CA HIS A 284 -8.64 -6.06 -0.69
C HIS A 284 -8.89 -7.34 0.12
N LEU A 285 -9.27 -7.17 1.38
CA LEU A 285 -9.57 -8.30 2.28
C LEU A 285 -10.85 -9.02 1.86
N LEU A 286 -11.84 -8.27 1.35
CA LEU A 286 -13.10 -8.82 0.87
C LEU A 286 -13.25 -8.60 -0.64
N LEU A 287 -13.82 -9.61 -1.31
CA LEU A 287 -14.18 -9.57 -2.73
C LEU A 287 -15.37 -8.64 -3.01
N THR A 288 -16.28 -8.49 -2.04
CA THR A 288 -17.49 -7.68 -2.16
C THR A 288 -17.33 -6.32 -1.50
N ALA A 289 -17.97 -5.30 -2.08
CA ALA A 289 -17.95 -3.95 -1.53
C ALA A 289 -18.65 -3.88 -0.16
N ASN A 290 -19.77 -4.58 -0.01
CA ASN A 290 -20.50 -4.68 1.26
C ASN A 290 -20.17 -6.02 1.95
N PRO A 291 -19.60 -6.01 3.18
CA PRO A 291 -19.30 -7.24 3.91
C PRO A 291 -20.53 -8.10 4.22
N ASP A 292 -21.73 -7.52 4.27
CA ASP A 292 -22.97 -8.22 4.57
C ASP A 292 -23.66 -8.81 3.32
N ASP A 293 -23.09 -8.58 2.13
CA ASP A 293 -23.54 -9.19 0.88
C ASP A 293 -22.93 -10.60 0.74
N ALA A 294 -23.43 -11.55 1.52
CA ALA A 294 -22.99 -12.95 1.54
C ALA A 294 -24.12 -13.89 1.06
N PRO A 295 -23.80 -15.08 0.53
CA PRO A 295 -24.80 -16.09 0.17
C PRO A 295 -25.74 -16.42 1.33
N GLU A 296 -26.98 -16.82 1.03
CA GLU A 296 -27.98 -17.13 2.05
C GLU A 296 -27.45 -18.17 3.07
N GLY A 297 -27.56 -17.84 4.36
CA GLY A 297 -27.06 -18.67 5.46
C GLY A 297 -25.56 -18.55 5.75
N GLN A 298 -24.82 -17.72 5.01
CA GLN A 298 -23.41 -17.43 5.23
C GLN A 298 -23.21 -16.02 5.81
N ASP A 299 -21.98 -15.75 6.26
CA ASP A 299 -21.59 -14.45 6.79
C ASP A 299 -20.42 -13.85 5.98
N PHE A 300 -19.95 -12.68 6.41
CA PHE A 300 -18.88 -11.93 5.72
C PHE A 300 -17.59 -12.73 5.45
N MET A 301 -17.33 -13.83 6.17
CA MET A 301 -16.16 -14.68 5.94
C MET A 301 -16.22 -15.39 4.58
N ALA A 302 -17.42 -15.61 4.03
CA ALA A 302 -17.62 -16.14 2.69
C ALA A 302 -17.10 -15.19 1.59
N ASN A 303 -16.97 -13.90 1.92
CA ASN A 303 -16.50 -12.87 1.00
C ASN A 303 -14.99 -12.62 1.09
N LEU A 304 -14.25 -13.40 1.90
CA LEU A 304 -12.80 -13.26 2.02
C LEU A 304 -12.12 -13.47 0.67
N ASN A 305 -11.18 -12.59 0.35
CA ASN A 305 -10.35 -12.71 -0.83
C ASN A 305 -9.18 -13.67 -0.54
N PRO A 306 -9.13 -14.86 -1.17
CA PRO A 306 -8.02 -15.78 -1.00
C PRO A 306 -6.69 -15.20 -1.51
N ASP A 307 -6.77 -14.25 -2.45
CA ASP A 307 -5.63 -13.55 -3.05
C ASP A 307 -5.34 -12.21 -2.35
N SER A 308 -5.86 -12.00 -1.13
CA SER A 308 -5.63 -10.77 -0.34
C SER A 308 -4.16 -10.53 0.04
N LEU A 309 -3.33 -11.58 -0.04
CA LEU A 309 -1.88 -11.53 0.15
C LEU A 309 -1.19 -12.53 -0.78
N GLU A 310 -0.30 -12.03 -1.62
CA GLU A 310 0.65 -12.85 -2.36
C GLU A 310 2.07 -12.53 -1.88
N VAL A 311 2.87 -13.56 -1.57
CA VAL A 311 4.26 -13.40 -1.13
C VAL A 311 5.21 -13.87 -2.22
N LEU A 312 6.10 -12.98 -2.66
CA LEU A 312 7.12 -13.24 -3.67
C LEU A 312 8.50 -13.16 -3.04
N THR A 313 9.26 -14.25 -3.04
CA THR A 313 10.57 -14.34 -2.36
C THR A 313 11.77 -14.16 -3.29
N GLU A 314 11.56 -14.25 -4.60
CA GLU A 314 12.61 -14.17 -5.63
C GLU A 314 12.64 -12.82 -6.34
N CYS A 315 12.15 -11.75 -5.69
CA CYS A 315 12.17 -10.42 -6.29
C CYS A 315 13.60 -9.87 -6.33
N MET A 316 13.91 -9.10 -7.37
CA MET A 316 15.23 -8.53 -7.61
C MET A 316 15.12 -7.01 -7.69
N ALA A 317 15.74 -6.29 -6.74
CA ALA A 317 15.75 -4.83 -6.71
C ALA A 317 17.13 -4.26 -7.03
N GLU A 318 17.16 -3.00 -7.47
CA GLU A 318 18.41 -2.30 -7.72
C GLU A 318 19.25 -2.13 -6.43
N PRO A 319 20.58 -1.98 -6.53
CA PRO A 319 21.48 -2.07 -5.37
C PRO A 319 21.23 -1.02 -4.28
N SER A 320 20.68 0.15 -4.65
CA SER A 320 20.42 1.26 -3.73
C SER A 320 19.51 0.85 -2.56
N ILE A 321 18.62 -0.13 -2.78
CA ILE A 321 17.72 -0.63 -1.74
C ILE A 321 18.45 -1.29 -0.57
N ALA A 322 19.71 -1.72 -0.75
CA ALA A 322 20.49 -2.32 0.35
C ALA A 322 20.71 -1.36 1.52
N SER A 323 20.59 -0.05 1.28
CA SER A 323 20.67 0.98 2.32
C SER A 323 19.32 1.37 2.94
N ALA A 324 18.22 0.77 2.47
CA ALA A 324 16.89 1.05 2.97
C ALA A 324 16.72 0.60 4.43
N LYS A 325 15.95 1.38 5.18
CA LYS A 325 15.67 1.14 6.60
C LYS A 325 14.22 0.71 6.77
N PRO A 326 13.93 -0.10 7.81
CA PRO A 326 12.58 -0.27 8.35
C PRO A 326 11.80 1.05 8.39
N GLY A 327 10.64 1.11 7.74
CA GLY A 327 9.82 2.32 7.66
C GLY A 327 9.98 3.18 6.40
N ASP A 328 11.03 2.93 5.59
CA ASP A 328 11.23 3.65 4.33
C ASP A 328 10.14 3.29 3.31
N ARG A 329 9.83 4.26 2.44
CA ARG A 329 8.81 4.14 1.40
C ARG A 329 9.40 4.44 0.04
N PHE A 330 9.11 3.57 -0.92
CA PHE A 330 9.56 3.71 -2.29
C PHE A 330 8.41 3.52 -3.25
N GLN A 331 8.48 4.17 -4.40
CA GLN A 331 7.72 3.76 -5.57
C GLN A 331 8.58 2.82 -6.39
N PHE A 332 8.18 1.56 -6.51
CA PHE A 332 8.77 0.67 -7.50
C PHE A 332 8.15 0.98 -8.86
N LEU A 333 9.00 1.37 -9.80
CA LEU A 333 8.56 1.80 -11.12
C LEU A 333 7.61 0.77 -11.74
N ARG A 334 6.44 1.23 -12.19
CA ARG A 334 5.36 0.44 -12.79
C ARG A 334 4.68 -0.60 -11.88
N GLN A 335 5.18 -0.83 -10.66
CA GLN A 335 4.65 -1.83 -9.73
C GLN A 335 3.74 -1.26 -8.65
N GLY A 336 4.04 -0.05 -8.16
CA GLY A 336 3.27 0.59 -7.08
C GLY A 336 4.17 1.22 -6.04
N TYR A 337 3.57 1.51 -4.88
CA TYR A 337 4.28 2.02 -3.72
C TYR A 337 4.48 0.91 -2.71
N PHE A 338 5.66 0.88 -2.10
CA PHE A 338 6.14 -0.16 -1.22
C PHE A 338 6.71 0.45 0.06
N HIS A 339 6.55 -0.28 1.16
CA HIS A 339 7.02 0.08 2.49
C HIS A 339 7.93 -1.02 3.01
N VAL A 340 9.12 -0.68 3.49
CA VAL A 340 10.03 -1.64 4.13
C VAL A 340 9.42 -2.04 5.47
N ASP A 341 8.99 -3.29 5.59
CA ASP A 341 8.25 -3.79 6.75
C ASP A 341 9.10 -3.64 8.02
N PRO A 342 8.60 -2.92 9.06
CA PRO A 342 9.40 -2.62 10.23
C PRO A 342 9.54 -3.78 11.23
N VAL A 343 8.79 -4.86 11.04
CA VAL A 343 8.77 -6.05 11.90
C VAL A 343 9.66 -7.14 11.30
N ASP A 344 9.56 -7.34 9.98
CA ASP A 344 10.16 -8.48 9.29
C ASP A 344 11.41 -8.15 8.49
N SER A 345 11.68 -6.87 8.19
CA SER A 345 12.96 -6.48 7.56
C SER A 345 14.07 -6.39 8.61
N LYS A 346 14.75 -7.51 8.85
CA LYS A 346 15.81 -7.66 9.86
C LYS A 346 16.91 -8.59 9.35
N ASP A 347 18.05 -8.61 10.02
CA ASP A 347 19.14 -9.56 9.76
C ASP A 347 19.66 -9.57 8.31
N GLY A 348 19.55 -8.42 7.62
CA GLY A 348 19.96 -8.26 6.22
C GLY A 348 18.90 -8.67 5.20
N GLU A 349 17.74 -9.20 5.64
CA GLU A 349 16.59 -9.45 4.78
C GLU A 349 15.77 -8.16 4.60
N ILE A 350 15.38 -7.90 3.35
CA ILE A 350 14.51 -6.77 3.00
C ILE A 350 13.15 -7.33 2.63
N VAL A 351 12.15 -7.04 3.47
CA VAL A 351 10.76 -7.42 3.26
C VAL A 351 9.95 -6.17 2.97
N VAL A 352 9.31 -6.10 1.81
CA VAL A 352 8.54 -4.94 1.40
C VAL A 352 7.06 -5.26 1.27
N ASN A 353 6.23 -4.41 1.87
CA ASN A 353 4.78 -4.45 1.77
C ASN A 353 4.33 -3.54 0.64
N ARG A 354 3.55 -4.03 -0.33
CA ARG A 354 2.88 -3.16 -1.29
C ARG A 354 1.81 -2.34 -0.56
N ILE A 355 2.05 -1.04 -0.46
CA ILE A 355 1.12 -0.08 0.14
C ILE A 355 -0.14 -0.03 -0.72
N VAL A 356 0.06 0.30 -2.00
CA VAL A 356 -0.97 0.45 -3.03
C VAL A 356 -0.35 0.32 -4.43
N GLY A 357 -1.07 -0.27 -5.37
CA GLY A 357 -0.67 -0.31 -6.78
C GLY A 357 -0.70 1.08 -7.44
N LEU A 358 -0.14 1.21 -8.64
CA LEU A 358 -0.32 2.43 -9.43
C LEU A 358 -1.78 2.57 -9.90
N ARG A 359 -2.16 3.78 -10.34
CA ARG A 359 -3.51 4.03 -10.86
C ARG A 359 -3.76 3.12 -12.06
N ASP A 360 -4.71 2.20 -11.91
CA ASP A 360 -5.13 1.33 -13.00
C ASP A 360 -6.04 2.13 -13.93
N THR A 361 -5.53 2.50 -15.11
CA THR A 361 -6.29 3.27 -16.12
C THR A 361 -7.17 2.39 -17.01
N TRP A 362 -7.13 1.06 -16.79
CA TRP A 362 -7.78 0.08 -17.67
C TRP A 362 -9.13 -0.42 -17.17
N LYS A 363 -9.47 -0.25 -15.89
CA LYS A 363 -10.81 -0.51 -15.37
C LYS A 363 -11.63 0.78 -15.40
N LYS A 364 -12.35 0.97 -16.50
CA LYS A 364 -13.49 1.88 -16.60
C LYS A 364 -14.71 1.08 -17.03
#